data_AF-A0A5N9DKA1-F1
#
_entry.id   AF-A0A5N9DKA1-F1
#
_cell.length_a   1.000
_cell.length_b   1.000
_cell.length_c   1.000
_cell.angle_alpha   90.00
_cell.angle_beta   90.00
_cell.angle_gamma   90.00
#
_symmetry.space_group_name_H-M   'P 1'
#
loop_
_entity.id
_entity.type
_entity.pdbx_description
1 polymer ?
#
loop_
_entity_poly.entity_id
_entity_poly.type
_entity_poly.pdbx_seq_one_letter_code
_entity_poly.pdbx_strand_id
1 'polypeptide(L)'
;MFKGVMIGFGIMLASLVIPVVHYVAAPLSPFVAGFIGGGIANINQDGVIKFGGLMAGLMFIPVVVVLIIKFIFGADEIIGIPATWWVIVFAALIPYTWFGATVGALGGYMIRRNADK
;
A
#
# COMPACT_ATOMS: atom_id res chain seq x y z
N MET A 1 14.55 6.91 -1.34
CA MET A 1 13.44 6.12 -0.73
C MET A 1 12.10 6.85 -0.74
N PHE A 2 11.95 8.02 -0.11
CA PHE A 2 10.67 8.74 -0.01
C PHE A 2 9.89 8.89 -1.33
N LYS A 3 10.54 9.38 -2.39
CA LYS A 3 9.92 9.52 -3.72
C LYS A 3 9.31 8.21 -4.25
N GLY A 4 10.03 7.09 -4.09
CA GLY A 4 9.55 5.79 -4.54
C GLY A 4 8.38 5.27 -3.71
N VAL A 5 8.36 5.54 -2.40
CA VAL A 5 7.22 5.21 -1.52
C VAL A 5 5.99 6.02 -1.93
N MET A 6 6.14 7.33 -2.18
CA MET A 6 5.02 8.18 -2.64
C MET A 6 4.45 7.72 -3.98
N ILE A 7 5.31 7.35 -4.94
CA ILE A 7 4.88 6.85 -6.24
C ILE A 7 4.19 5.49 -6.09
N GLY A 8 4.75 4.58 -5.29
CA GLY A 8 4.13 3.28 -4.99
C GLY A 8 2.75 3.45 -4.36
N PHE A 9 2.63 4.33 -3.37
CA PHE A 9 1.35 4.63 -2.73
C PHE A 9 0.34 5.24 -3.71
N GLY A 10 0.80 6.14 -4.59
CA GLY A 10 -0.02 6.68 -5.68
C GLY A 10 -0.56 5.61 -6.63
N ILE A 11 0.24 4.60 -6.97
CA ILE A 11 -0.21 3.44 -7.79
C ILE A 11 -1.32 2.68 -7.08
N MET A 12 -1.18 2.43 -5.77
CA MET A 12 -2.22 1.76 -4.99
C MET A 12 -3.52 2.57 -4.96
N LEU A 13 -3.45 3.88 -4.72
CA LEU A 13 -4.63 4.74 -4.73
C LEU A 13 -5.32 4.76 -6.10
N ALA A 14 -4.55 4.89 -7.18
CA ALA A 14 -5.09 4.87 -8.54
C ALA A 14 -5.79 3.53 -8.85
N SER A 15 -5.25 2.42 -8.35
CA SER A 15 -5.81 1.07 -8.53
C SER A 15 -7.17 0.89 -7.85
N LEU A 16 -7.48 1.70 -6.81
CA LEU A 16 -8.76 1.66 -6.13
C LEU A 16 -9.88 2.33 -6.94
N VAL A 17 -9.57 3.27 -7.83
CA VAL A 17 -10.58 4.13 -8.47
C VAL A 17 -11.18 3.51 -9.74
N ILE A 18 -10.47 2.58 -10.41
CA ILE A 18 -10.87 2.09 -11.73
C ILE A 18 -11.84 0.90 -11.58
N PRO A 19 -13.16 1.06 -11.79
CA PRO A 19 -14.17 0.09 -11.32
C PRO A 19 -14.08 -1.28 -12.00
N VAL A 20 -13.77 -1.30 -13.30
CA VAL A 20 -13.70 -2.55 -14.09
C VAL A 20 -12.48 -3.39 -13.71
N VAL A 21 -11.34 -2.75 -13.42
CA VAL A 21 -10.12 -3.47 -13.07
C VAL A 21 -9.88 -3.57 -11.57
N HIS A 22 -10.65 -2.88 -10.73
CA HIS A 22 -10.48 -2.82 -9.28
C HIS A 22 -10.30 -4.22 -8.65
N TYR A 23 -11.12 -5.18 -9.05
CA TYR A 23 -11.10 -6.55 -8.50
C TYR A 23 -9.79 -7.31 -8.74
N VAL A 24 -8.99 -6.87 -9.71
CA VAL A 24 -7.68 -7.44 -10.04
C VAL A 24 -6.57 -6.49 -9.61
N ALA A 25 -6.74 -5.20 -9.93
CA ALA A 25 -5.77 -4.15 -9.67
C ALA A 25 -5.60 -3.89 -8.17
N ALA A 26 -6.67 -3.79 -7.38
CA ALA A 26 -6.55 -3.50 -5.96
C ALA A 26 -5.76 -4.59 -5.20
N PRO A 27 -6.03 -5.91 -5.37
CA PRO A 27 -5.20 -6.95 -4.76
C PRO A 27 -3.75 -6.96 -5.29
N LEU A 28 -3.53 -6.79 -6.60
CA LEU A 28 -2.17 -6.84 -7.15
C LEU A 28 -1.36 -5.56 -6.90
N SER A 29 -2.02 -4.45 -6.61
CA SER A 29 -1.40 -3.13 -6.54
C SER A 29 -0.25 -3.03 -5.53
N PRO A 30 -0.27 -3.65 -4.33
CA PRO A 30 0.87 -3.54 -3.42
C PRO A 30 2.14 -4.18 -4.00
N PHE A 31 2.02 -5.26 -4.77
CA PHE A 31 3.15 -5.92 -5.43
C PHE A 31 3.72 -5.05 -6.55
N VAL A 32 2.84 -4.52 -7.41
CA VAL A 32 3.24 -3.64 -8.52
C VAL A 32 3.83 -2.33 -7.99
N ALA A 33 3.22 -1.74 -6.96
CA ALA A 33 3.72 -0.57 -6.26
C ALA A 33 5.08 -0.84 -5.60
N GLY A 34 5.26 -2.00 -4.98
CA GLY A 34 6.52 -2.47 -4.44
C GLY A 34 7.62 -2.55 -5.51
N PHE A 35 7.29 -3.14 -6.65
CA PHE A 35 8.23 -3.32 -7.77
C PHE A 35 8.65 -1.99 -8.38
N ILE A 36 7.68 -1.16 -8.80
CA ILE A 36 7.94 0.12 -9.47
C ILE A 36 8.52 1.13 -8.48
N GLY A 37 7.86 1.31 -7.32
CA GLY A 37 8.28 2.26 -6.29
C GLY A 37 9.63 1.90 -5.69
N GLY A 38 9.89 0.61 -5.46
CA GLY A 38 11.18 0.10 -5.01
C GLY A 38 12.28 0.34 -6.05
N GLY A 39 12.00 0.13 -7.33
CA GLY A 39 12.90 0.47 -8.44
C GLY A 39 13.27 1.95 -8.47
N ILE A 40 12.27 2.84 -8.39
CA ILE A 40 12.50 4.29 -8.36
C ILE A 40 13.26 4.73 -7.11
N ALA A 41 13.03 4.07 -5.98
CA ALA A 41 13.76 4.31 -4.74
C ALA A 41 15.20 3.78 -4.78
N ASN A 42 15.60 3.04 -5.82
CA ASN A 42 16.87 2.32 -5.98
C ASN A 42 17.26 1.57 -4.70
N ILE A 43 16.32 0.80 -4.15
CA ILE A 43 16.53 0.06 -2.91
C ILE A 43 17.58 -1.03 -3.06
N ASN A 44 18.44 -1.13 -2.05
CA ASN A 44 19.37 -2.23 -1.82
C ASN A 44 18.72 -3.32 -0.95
N GLN A 45 19.46 -4.39 -0.65
CA GLN A 45 18.97 -5.53 0.14
C GLN A 45 18.34 -5.11 1.48
N ASP A 46 19.01 -4.23 2.23
CA ASP A 46 18.56 -3.78 3.55
C ASP A 46 17.38 -2.79 3.45
N GLY A 47 17.21 -2.17 2.29
CA GLY A 47 16.14 -1.23 1.99
C GLY A 47 14.80 -1.91 1.67
N VAL A 48 14.78 -3.19 1.32
CA VAL A 48 13.56 -3.92 0.90
C VAL A 48 12.51 -3.93 2.01
N ILE A 49 12.88 -4.39 3.21
CA ILE A 49 11.94 -4.47 4.35
C ILE A 49 11.54 -3.07 4.81
N LYS A 50 12.47 -2.11 4.82
CA LYS A 50 12.21 -0.71 5.18
C LYS A 50 11.20 -0.07 4.22
N PHE A 51 11.33 -0.34 2.93
CA PHE A 51 10.40 0.16 1.92
C PHE A 51 8.98 -0.39 2.14
N GLY A 52 8.84 -1.71 2.33
CA GLY A 52 7.55 -2.33 2.65
C GLY A 52 6.94 -1.78 3.93
N GLY A 53 7.76 -1.57 4.97
CA GLY A 53 7.35 -0.93 6.23
C GLY A 53 6.79 0.47 6.03
N LEU A 54 7.45 1.31 5.25
CA LEU A 54 6.97 2.67 4.94
C LEU A 54 5.68 2.66 4.13
N MET A 55 5.55 1.76 3.15
CA MET A 55 4.32 1.57 2.37
C MET A 55 3.14 1.17 3.28
N ALA A 56 3.36 0.23 4.20
CA ALA A 56 2.36 -0.18 5.18
C ALA A 56 2.02 0.96 6.16
N GLY A 57 3.01 1.77 6.54
CA GLY A 57 2.82 2.97 7.37
C GLY A 57 1.81 3.95 6.76
N LEU A 58 1.82 4.14 5.44
CA LEU A 58 0.85 5.01 4.76
C LEU A 58 -0.57 4.46 4.78
N MET A 59 -0.76 3.14 4.90
CA MET A 59 -2.08 2.53 5.03
C MET A 59 -2.75 2.80 6.39
N PHE A 60 -2.04 3.38 7.36
CA PHE A 60 -2.69 3.92 8.55
C PHE A 60 -3.53 5.18 8.25
N ILE A 61 -3.23 5.91 7.18
CA ILE A 61 -3.98 7.12 6.80
C ILE A 61 -5.48 6.82 6.63
N PRO A 62 -5.92 5.86 5.78
CA PRO A 62 -7.34 5.56 5.66
C PRO A 62 -7.97 5.05 6.97
N VAL A 63 -7.22 4.32 7.82
CA VAL A 63 -7.70 3.92 9.15
C VAL A 63 -7.99 5.14 10.03
N VAL A 64 -7.04 6.08 10.11
CA VAL A 64 -7.19 7.31 10.88
C VAL A 64 -8.34 8.16 10.37
N VAL A 65 -8.52 8.26 9.04
CA VAL A 65 -9.66 8.98 8.43
C VAL A 65 -10.99 8.40 8.90
N VAL A 66 -11.15 7.08 8.88
CA VAL A 66 -12.38 6.42 9.35
C VAL A 66 -12.60 6.62 10.84
N LEU A 67 -11.54 6.55 11.65
CA LEU A 67 -11.63 6.80 13.09
C LEU A 67 -12.05 8.24 13.40
N ILE A 68 -11.55 9.22 12.63
CA ILE A 68 -11.98 10.62 12.71
C ILE A 68 -13.47 10.74 12.38
N ILE A 69 -13.94 10.14 11.29
CA ILE A 69 -15.36 10.12 10.91
C ILE A 69 -16.23 9.55 12.04
N LYS A 70 -15.81 8.43 12.64
CA LYS A 70 -16.53 7.80 13.72
C LYS A 70 -16.56 8.64 15.00
N PHE A 71 -15.40 9.03 15.51
CA PHE A 71 -15.27 9.59 16.87
C PHE A 71 -15.39 11.11 16.93
N ILE A 72 -15.02 11.83 15.86
CA ILE A 72 -15.09 13.30 15.83
C ILE A 72 -16.42 13.77 15.24
N PHE A 73 -16.86 13.12 14.15
CA PHE A 73 -18.11 13.49 13.49
C PHE A 73 -19.34 12.68 13.96
N GLY A 74 -19.13 11.66 14.81
CA GLY A 74 -20.22 10.86 15.37
C GLY A 74 -20.95 9.98 14.35
N ALA A 75 -20.31 9.68 13.21
CA ALA A 75 -20.92 8.86 12.16
C ALA A 75 -20.59 7.38 12.38
N ASP A 76 -21.54 6.63 12.91
CA ASP A 76 -21.41 5.18 13.14
C ASP A 76 -21.54 4.34 11.86
N GLU A 77 -22.02 4.95 10.77
CA GLU A 77 -22.14 4.31 9.45
C GLU A 77 -21.52 5.18 8.35
N ILE A 78 -20.84 4.53 7.41
CA ILE A 78 -20.29 5.13 6.20
C ILE A 78 -20.87 4.33 5.04
N ILE A 79 -21.60 5.02 4.15
CA ILE A 79 -22.29 4.43 2.99
C ILE A 79 -23.20 3.22 3.33
N GLY A 80 -23.86 3.26 4.50
CA GLY A 80 -24.75 2.20 4.98
C GLY A 80 -24.04 0.98 5.58
N ILE A 81 -22.72 1.07 5.79
CA ILE A 81 -21.92 0.03 6.43
C ILE A 81 -21.36 0.59 7.75
N PRO A 82 -21.43 -0.16 8.87
CA PRO A 82 -20.89 0.30 10.14
C PRO A 82 -19.40 0.70 10.05
N ALA A 83 -19.04 1.86 10.58
CA ALA A 83 -17.68 2.41 10.55
C ALA A 83 -16.64 1.44 11.15
N THR A 84 -17.03 0.60 12.11
CA THR A 84 -16.17 -0.45 12.68
C THR A 84 -15.69 -1.45 11.62
N TRP A 85 -16.55 -1.83 10.66
CA TRP A 85 -16.14 -2.75 9.58
C TRP A 85 -15.12 -2.10 8.64
N TRP A 86 -15.30 -0.81 8.33
CA TRP A 86 -14.31 -0.04 7.57
C TRP A 86 -12.94 0.00 8.26
N VAL A 87 -12.91 0.22 9.58
CA VAL A 87 -11.66 0.16 10.37
C VAL A 87 -11.01 -1.21 10.25
N ILE A 88 -11.77 -2.30 10.41
CA ILE A 88 -11.25 -3.68 10.33
C ILE A 88 -10.66 -3.95 8.94
N VAL A 89 -11.37 -3.59 7.87
CA VAL A 89 -10.92 -3.81 6.50
C VAL A 89 -9.63 -3.05 6.22
N PHE A 90 -9.58 -1.74 6.50
CA PHE A 90 -8.36 -0.95 6.25
C PHE A 90 -7.20 -1.38 7.16
N ALA A 91 -7.46 -1.77 8.41
CA ALA A 91 -6.43 -2.31 9.29
C ALA A 91 -5.85 -3.63 8.77
N ALA A 92 -6.68 -4.53 8.23
CA ALA A 92 -6.24 -5.78 7.61
C ALA A 92 -5.39 -5.54 6.34
N LEU A 93 -5.61 -4.43 5.63
CA LEU A 93 -4.80 -4.06 4.47
C LEU A 93 -3.38 -3.60 4.84
N ILE A 94 -3.10 -3.24 6.10
CA ILE A 94 -1.76 -2.84 6.55
C ILE A 94 -0.74 -3.99 6.42
N PRO A 95 -0.92 -5.16 7.07
CA PRO A 95 0.01 -6.28 6.92
C PRO A 95 0.03 -6.82 5.49
N TYR A 96 -1.10 -6.77 4.78
CA TYR A 96 -1.16 -7.14 3.37
C TYR A 96 -0.29 -6.24 2.48
N THR A 97 -0.39 -4.93 2.68
CA THR A 97 0.40 -3.94 1.94
C THR A 97 1.88 -4.08 2.26
N TRP A 98 2.23 -4.31 3.53
CA TRP A 98 3.60 -4.61 3.93
C TRP A 98 4.15 -5.81 3.15
N PHE A 99 3.42 -6.92 3.15
CA PHE A 99 3.83 -8.14 2.47
C PHE A 99 3.99 -7.91 0.97
N GLY A 100 2.94 -7.43 0.30
CA GLY A 100 2.97 -7.26 -1.16
C GLY A 100 4.04 -6.26 -1.62
N ALA A 101 4.16 -5.12 -0.93
CA ALA A 101 5.18 -4.12 -1.25
C ALA A 101 6.60 -4.66 -1.02
N THR A 102 6.83 -5.45 0.03
CA THR A 102 8.12 -6.09 0.31
C THR A 102 8.48 -7.10 -0.76
N VAL A 103 7.55 -7.97 -1.17
CA VAL A 103 7.76 -8.97 -2.23
C VAL A 103 8.02 -8.29 -3.58
N GLY A 104 7.24 -7.27 -3.93
CA GLY A 104 7.44 -6.51 -5.17
C GLY A 104 8.81 -5.82 -5.20
N ALA A 105 9.17 -5.16 -4.10
CA ALA A 105 10.46 -4.51 -3.90
C ALA A 105 11.63 -5.50 -4.02
N LEU A 106 11.51 -6.67 -3.39
CA LEU A 106 12.50 -7.75 -3.48
C LEU A 106 12.67 -8.24 -4.93
N GLY A 107 11.57 -8.48 -5.64
CA GLY A 107 11.60 -8.90 -7.04
C GLY A 107 12.34 -7.89 -7.91
N GLY A 108 12.03 -6.60 -7.76
CA GLY A 108 12.72 -5.54 -8.49
C GLY A 108 14.21 -5.46 -8.15
N TYR A 109 14.58 -5.61 -6.87
CA TYR A 109 15.97 -5.64 -6.43
C TYR A 109 16.75 -6.81 -7.05
N MET A 110 16.18 -8.02 -7.03
CA MET A 110 16.83 -9.22 -7.56
C MET A 110 17.10 -9.14 -9.07
N ILE A 111 16.16 -8.57 -9.84
CA ILE A 111 16.35 -8.36 -11.28
C ILE A 111 17.51 -7.41 -11.56
N ARG A 112 17.56 -6.25 -10.89
CA ARG A 112 18.66 -5.27 -11.06
C ARG A 112 20.00 -5.87 -10.67
N ARG A 113 20.07 -6.52 -9.51
CA ARG A 113 21.29 -7.18 -9.02
C ARG A 113 21.85 -8.22 -10.00
N ASN A 114 20.99 -8.91 -10.73
CA ASN A 114 21.41 -9.90 -11.72
C ASN A 114 21.77 -9.29 -13.08
N ALA A 115 21.26 -8.10 -13.41
CA ALA A 115 21.62 -7.37 -14.63
C ALA A 115 22.99 -6.68 -14.52
N ASP A 116 23.42 -6.36 -13.29
CA ASP A 116 24.74 -5.78 -12.99
C ASP A 116 25.87 -6.82 -12.91
N LYS A 117 25.58 -8.10 -13.18
CA LYS A 117 26.55 -9.21 -13.24
C LYS A 117 26.83 -9.59 -14.69
#